data_AF-A0A1G7GS65-F1
#
_entry.id   AF-A0A1G7GS65-F1
#
_cell.length_a   1.000
_cell.length_b   1.000
_cell.length_c   1.000
_cell.angle_alpha   90.00
_cell.angle_beta   90.00
_cell.angle_gamma   90.00
#
_symmetry.space_group_name_H-M   'P 1'
#
loop_
_entity.id
_entity.type
_entity.pdbx_description
1 polymer ?
#
loop_
_entity_poly.entity_id
_entity_poly.type
_entity_poly.pdbx_seq_one_letter_code
_entity_poly.pdbx_strand_id
1 'polypeptide(L)'
;MTRSQWHISEADGALTLSRRLPAQFDVAVQTVISNGAGLRKARIAHQLRQDMWRALQNLRGFSPVVRVATNGSDLEITAGGTINGRFPKATTEARLAALLDDPNLRARWARYAASHPASHQAASHQKEKTT
;
A
#
# COMPACT_ATOMS: atom_id res chain seq x y z
N MET A 1 15.23 -18.26 -14.44
CA MET A 1 14.80 -17.07 -13.68
C MET A 1 13.52 -17.42 -12.93
N THR A 2 13.61 -17.73 -11.63
CA THR A 2 12.41 -17.97 -10.83
C THR A 2 11.62 -16.66 -10.75
N ARG A 3 10.43 -16.64 -11.36
CA ARG A 3 9.49 -15.52 -11.23
C ARG A 3 9.29 -15.32 -9.73
N SER A 4 9.71 -14.17 -9.19
CA SER A 4 9.41 -13.83 -7.80
C SER A 4 7.89 -13.77 -7.68
N GLN A 5 7.30 -14.80 -7.07
CA GLN A 5 5.86 -14.90 -6.88
C GLN A 5 5.47 -13.85 -5.84
N TRP A 6 4.67 -12.88 -6.27
CA TRP A 6 4.05 -11.89 -5.39
C TRP A 6 2.69 -12.41 -4.99
N HIS A 7 2.34 -12.22 -3.72
CA HIS A 7 1.03 -12.56 -3.19
C HIS A 7 0.20 -11.28 -3.08
N ILE A 8 -1.00 -11.33 -3.67
CA ILE A 8 -2.00 -10.27 -3.56
C ILE A 8 -3.19 -10.87 -2.85
N SER A 9 -3.62 -10.23 -1.76
CA SER A 9 -4.87 -10.54 -1.10
C SER A 9 -5.72 -9.28 -0.97
N GLU A 10 -7.03 -9.44 -1.12
CA GLU A 10 -8.00 -8.39 -0.86
C GLU A 10 -8.94 -8.87 0.25
N ALA A 11 -9.02 -8.12 1.34
CA ALA A 11 -9.87 -8.40 2.49
C ALA A 11 -10.29 -7.08 3.14
N ASP A 12 -11.55 -6.98 3.57
CA ASP A 12 -12.09 -5.82 4.31
C ASP A 12 -11.83 -4.46 3.63
N GLY A 13 -11.92 -4.41 2.30
CA GLY A 13 -11.65 -3.19 1.54
C GLY A 13 -10.16 -2.78 1.54
N ALA A 14 -9.25 -3.65 1.98
CA ALA A 14 -7.81 -3.46 1.92
C ALA A 14 -7.17 -4.47 0.95
N LEU A 15 -6.27 -3.97 0.11
CA LEU A 15 -5.39 -4.78 -0.73
C LEU A 15 -4.03 -4.91 -0.04
N THR A 16 -3.56 -6.13 0.15
CA THR A 16 -2.22 -6.42 0.67
C THR A 16 -1.38 -7.10 -0.42
N LEU A 17 -0.28 -6.46 -0.78
CA LEU A 17 0.75 -6.99 -1.67
C LEU A 17 1.97 -7.38 -0.82
N SER A 18 2.38 -8.64 -0.87
CA SER A 18 3.51 -9.15 -0.09
C SER A 18 4.40 -10.08 -0.91
N ARG A 19 5.68 -10.14 -0.52
CA ARG A 19 6.64 -11.10 -1.11
C ARG A 19 6.60 -12.48 -0.44
N ARG A 20 6.19 -12.55 0.83
CA ARG A 20 6.14 -13.77 1.62
C ARG A 20 4.80 -13.83 2.35
N LEU A 21 4.28 -15.03 2.52
CA LEU A 21 3.14 -15.31 3.38
C LEU A 21 3.61 -15.97 4.70
N PRO A 22 2.96 -15.67 5.83
CA PRO A 22 1.94 -14.62 5.99
C PRO A 22 2.55 -13.21 5.83
N ALA A 23 1.74 -12.27 5.38
CA ALA A 23 2.16 -10.87 5.29
C ALA A 23 2.36 -10.30 6.70
N GLN A 24 3.59 -9.85 6.99
CA GLN A 24 4.00 -9.37 8.32
C GLN A 24 4.78 -8.07 8.18
N PHE A 25 4.75 -7.26 9.24
CA PHE A 25 5.41 -5.96 9.31
C PHE A 25 6.32 -5.89 10.55
N ASP A 26 7.61 -6.13 10.38
CA ASP A 26 8.62 -5.86 11.43
C ASP A 26 8.91 -4.34 11.51
N VAL A 27 8.74 -3.67 10.37
CA VAL A 27 8.75 -2.23 10.21
C VAL A 27 7.54 -1.83 9.35
N ALA A 28 6.89 -0.73 9.72
CA ALA A 28 5.78 -0.15 8.96
C ALA A 28 5.73 1.36 9.17
N VAL A 29 5.46 2.08 8.09
CA VAL A 29 5.10 3.50 8.12
C VAL A 29 3.77 3.67 7.39
N GLN A 30 2.91 4.51 7.94
CA GLN A 30 1.61 4.82 7.36
C GLN A 30 1.61 6.20 6.71
N THR A 31 0.82 6.34 5.64
CA THR A 31 0.50 7.63 5.04
C THR A 31 -0.91 7.59 4.46
N VAL A 32 -1.48 8.77 4.21
CA VAL A 32 -2.81 8.92 3.63
C VAL A 32 -2.70 9.74 2.35
N ILE A 33 -3.35 9.28 1.27
CA ILE A 33 -3.61 10.08 0.07
C ILE A 33 -5.04 10.60 0.16
N SER A 34 -5.19 11.89 0.47
CA SER A 34 -6.49 12.56 0.54
C SER A 34 -7.22 12.52 -0.81
N ASN A 35 -8.53 12.29 -0.78
CA ASN A 35 -9.36 12.10 -1.98
C ASN A 35 -8.86 10.94 -2.89
N GLY A 36 -8.12 9.99 -2.31
CA GLY A 36 -7.51 8.88 -3.01
C GLY A 36 -8.40 7.65 -3.18
N ALA A 37 -9.62 7.64 -2.65
CA ALA A 37 -10.50 6.46 -2.67
C ALA A 37 -10.81 5.92 -4.08
N GLY A 38 -10.81 6.80 -5.10
CA GLY A 38 -11.00 6.44 -6.50
C GLY A 38 -9.76 5.85 -7.20
N LEU A 39 -8.60 5.82 -6.53
CA LEU A 39 -7.36 5.30 -7.10
C LEU A 39 -7.32 3.78 -7.04
N ARG A 40 -6.77 3.15 -8.09
CA ARG A 40 -6.61 1.69 -8.12
C ARG A 40 -5.56 1.22 -7.11
N LYS A 41 -6.00 0.62 -6.01
CA LYS A 41 -5.16 0.06 -4.92
C LYS A 41 -4.00 -0.79 -5.42
N ALA A 42 -4.27 -1.71 -6.35
CA ALA A 42 -3.24 -2.59 -6.91
C ALA A 42 -2.12 -1.81 -7.61
N ARG A 43 -2.46 -0.74 -8.34
CA ARG A 43 -1.47 0.10 -9.04
C ARG A 43 -0.61 0.89 -8.05
N ILE A 44 -1.23 1.45 -7.00
CA ILE A 44 -0.50 2.09 -5.90
C ILE A 44 0.44 1.08 -5.24
N ALA A 45 -0.07 -0.09 -4.85
CA ALA A 45 0.72 -1.11 -4.17
C ALA A 45 1.93 -1.56 -4.99
N HIS A 46 1.76 -1.77 -6.30
CA HIS A 46 2.86 -2.15 -7.19
C HIS A 46 3.91 -1.05 -7.35
N GLN A 47 3.51 0.22 -7.54
CA GLN A 47 4.45 1.34 -7.64
C GLN A 47 5.22 1.51 -6.34
N LEU A 48 4.51 1.55 -5.22
CA LEU A 48 5.12 1.72 -3.90
C LEU A 48 6.10 0.60 -3.59
N ARG A 49 5.75 -0.65 -3.92
CA ARG A 49 6.65 -1.80 -3.82
C ARG A 49 7.93 -1.64 -4.65
N GLN A 50 7.83 -1.08 -5.86
CA GLN A 50 9.01 -0.84 -6.70
C GLN A 50 9.92 0.21 -6.08
N ASP A 51 9.35 1.30 -5.58
CA ASP A 51 10.10 2.39 -4.96
C ASP A 51 10.72 1.98 -3.62
N MET A 52 9.97 1.28 -2.77
CA MET A 52 10.47 0.69 -1.54
C MET A 52 11.62 -0.28 -1.80
N TRP A 53 11.51 -1.12 -2.84
CA TRP A 53 12.60 -2.01 -3.21
C TRP A 53 13.84 -1.21 -3.61
N ARG A 54 13.71 -0.16 -4.44
CA ARG A 54 14.85 0.68 -4.82
C ARG A 54 15.51 1.36 -3.62
N ALA A 55 14.71 1.84 -2.65
CA ALA A 55 15.19 2.53 -1.47
C ALA A 55 15.82 1.58 -0.41
N LEU A 56 15.32 0.35 -0.31
CA LEU A 56 15.68 -0.59 0.76
C LEU A 56 16.36 -1.88 0.28
N GLN A 57 16.69 -2.04 -1.00
CA GLN A 57 17.35 -3.25 -1.54
C GLN A 57 18.68 -3.60 -0.84
N ASN A 58 19.38 -2.60 -0.28
CA ASN A 58 20.63 -2.82 0.47
C ASN A 58 20.39 -3.35 1.89
N LEU A 59 19.13 -3.39 2.35
CA LEU A 59 18.77 -3.94 3.64
C LEU A 59 18.68 -5.47 3.53
N ARG A 60 19.68 -6.16 4.11
CA ARG A 60 19.76 -7.62 4.07
C ARG A 60 18.52 -8.24 4.72
N GLY A 61 17.93 -9.22 4.04
CA GLY A 61 16.78 -9.96 4.56
C GLY A 61 15.45 -9.22 4.44
N PHE A 62 15.40 -8.05 3.80
CA PHE A 62 14.16 -7.30 3.60
C PHE A 62 13.19 -7.99 2.62
N SER A 63 11.95 -8.10 3.06
CA SER A 63 10.82 -8.68 2.33
C SER A 63 9.65 -7.70 2.37
N PRO A 64 9.39 -6.95 1.28
CA PRO A 64 8.42 -5.86 1.30
C PRO A 64 6.97 -6.36 1.42
N VAL A 65 6.19 -5.61 2.16
CA VAL A 65 4.73 -5.72 2.30
C VAL A 65 4.12 -4.32 2.17
N VAL A 66 3.08 -4.21 1.36
CA VAL A 66 2.30 -2.99 1.16
C VAL A 66 0.84 -3.31 1.38
N ARG A 67 0.17 -2.57 2.26
CA ARG A 67 -1.27 -2.63 2.45
C ARG A 67 -1.88 -1.29 2.05
N VAL A 68 -2.95 -1.33 1.26
CA VAL A 68 -3.65 -0.15 0.75
C VAL A 68 -5.14 -0.33 1.03
N ALA A 69 -5.72 0.54 1.84
CA ALA A 69 -7.12 0.49 2.25
C ALA A 69 -7.85 1.77 1.86
N THR A 70 -9.13 1.65 1.48
CA THR A 70 -9.99 2.83 1.35
C THR A 70 -10.48 3.20 2.75
N ASN A 71 -10.36 4.48 3.12
CA ASN A 71 -10.89 5.03 4.37
C ASN A 71 -11.70 6.30 4.04
N GLY A 72 -13.02 6.15 3.92
CA GLY A 72 -13.89 7.23 3.45
C GLY A 72 -13.53 7.70 2.04
N SER A 73 -13.26 9.00 1.88
CA SER A 73 -12.76 9.61 0.64
C SER A 73 -11.28 9.34 0.37
N ASP A 74 -10.56 8.84 1.36
CA ASP A 74 -9.11 8.80 1.35
C ASP A 74 -8.59 7.38 1.12
N LEU A 75 -7.30 7.31 0.80
CA LEU A 75 -6.57 6.06 0.65
C LEU A 75 -5.49 5.97 1.72
N GLU A 76 -5.66 5.06 2.67
CA GLU A 76 -4.66 4.76 3.68
C GLU A 76 -3.67 3.72 3.15
N ILE A 77 -2.38 3.99 3.33
CA ILE A 77 -1.30 3.15 2.86
C ILE A 77 -0.41 2.79 4.04
N THR A 78 -0.14 1.51 4.22
CA THR A 78 0.88 0.98 5.14
C THR A 78 2.00 0.37 4.31
N ALA A 79 3.21 0.91 4.44
CA ALA A 79 4.38 0.49 3.70
C ALA A 79 5.46 -0.04 4.64
N GLY A 80 5.97 -1.24 4.38
CA GLY A 80 7.04 -1.81 5.18
C GLY A 80 7.34 -3.25 4.81
N GLY A 81 7.47 -4.11 5.81
CA GLY A 81 7.60 -5.55 5.60
C GLY A 81 8.43 -6.24 6.66
N THR A 82 8.87 -7.46 6.36
CA THR A 82 9.71 -8.26 7.25
C THR A 82 11.19 -8.07 6.96
N ILE A 83 12.01 -8.19 8.01
CA ILE A 83 13.46 -8.10 7.93
C ILE A 83 14.06 -9.25 8.72
N ASN A 84 14.73 -10.16 8.01
CA ASN A 84 15.41 -11.26 8.67
C ASN A 84 16.71 -10.78 9.35
N GLY A 85 16.66 -10.59 10.68
CA GLY A 85 17.80 -10.27 11.53
C GLY A 85 17.76 -8.85 12.11
N ARG A 86 18.87 -8.42 12.72
CA ARG A 86 19.00 -7.08 13.30
C ARG A 86 19.10 -6.03 12.21
N PHE A 87 18.39 -4.91 12.37
CA PHE A 87 18.41 -3.80 11.45
C PHE A 87 18.30 -2.45 12.18
N PRO A 88 18.75 -1.35 11.56
CA PRO A 88 18.60 -0.01 12.15
C PRO A 88 17.14 0.47 11.98
N LYS A 89 16.25 0.07 12.89
CA LYS A 89 14.80 0.31 12.77
C LYS A 89 14.45 1.77 12.52
N ALA A 90 14.92 2.69 13.36
CA ALA A 90 14.65 4.11 13.23
C ALA A 90 15.12 4.69 11.87
N THR A 91 16.30 4.28 11.39
CA THR A 91 16.80 4.74 10.08
C THR A 91 15.99 4.16 8.93
N THR A 92 15.54 2.92 9.03
CA THR A 92 14.66 2.28 8.03
C THR A 92 13.30 2.96 7.98
N GLU A 93 12.69 3.25 9.14
CA GLU A 93 11.43 3.99 9.25
C GLU A 93 11.57 5.39 8.67
N ALA A 94 12.65 6.12 8.99
CA ALA A 94 12.90 7.44 8.43
C ALA A 94 13.03 7.42 6.89
N ARG A 95 13.69 6.39 6.32
CA ARG A 95 13.77 6.23 4.86
C ARG A 95 12.41 5.92 4.22
N LEU A 96 11.60 5.09 4.87
CA LEU A 96 10.24 4.80 4.42
C LEU A 96 9.35 6.04 4.50
N ALA A 97 9.41 6.79 5.60
CA ALA A 97 8.69 8.05 5.77
C ALA A 97 9.07 9.06 4.69
N ALA A 98 10.37 9.30 4.47
CA ALA A 98 10.83 10.20 3.42
C ALA A 98 10.34 9.79 2.01
N LEU A 99 10.28 8.49 1.72
CA LEU A 99 9.72 7.97 0.47
C LEU A 99 8.21 8.20 0.38
N LEU A 100 7.47 7.99 1.47
CA LEU A 100 6.02 8.20 1.51
C LEU A 100 5.64 9.68 1.45
N ASP A 101 6.50 10.57 1.94
CA ASP A 101 6.27 12.01 1.96
C ASP A 101 6.79 12.74 0.71
N ASP A 102 7.53 12.05 -0.17
CA ASP A 102 8.03 12.65 -1.42
C ASP A 102 6.85 13.03 -2.35
N PRO A 103 6.63 14.34 -2.60
CA PRO A 103 5.49 14.80 -3.40
C PRO A 103 5.56 14.33 -4.86
N ASN A 104 6.76 14.12 -5.41
CA ASN A 104 6.93 13.65 -6.78
C ASN A 104 6.52 12.19 -6.92
N LEU A 105 6.90 11.35 -5.94
CA LEU A 105 6.49 9.95 -5.90
C LEU A 105 4.98 9.84 -5.72
N ARG A 106 4.41 10.59 -4.77
CA ARG A 106 2.96 10.63 -4.52
C ARG A 106 2.17 11.04 -5.77
N ALA A 107 2.59 12.11 -6.45
CA ALA A 107 1.96 12.56 -7.69
C ALA A 107 2.08 11.51 -8.80
N ARG A 108 3.22 10.84 -8.93
CA ARG A 108 3.42 9.76 -9.91
C ARG A 108 2.51 8.57 -9.61
N TRP A 109 2.41 8.15 -8.36
CA TRP A 109 1.53 7.05 -7.95
C TRP A 109 0.07 7.37 -8.26
N ALA A 110 -0.40 8.57 -7.87
CA ALA A 110 -1.76 9.02 -8.14
C ALA A 110 -2.06 9.06 -9.65
N ARG A 111 -1.17 9.64 -10.46
CA ARG A 111 -1.31 9.69 -11.93
C ARG A 111 -1.37 8.30 -12.56
N TYR A 112 -0.53 7.37 -12.10
CA TYR A 112 -0.52 6.00 -12.62
C TYR A 112 -1.75 5.20 -12.17
N ALA A 113 -2.23 5.45 -10.94
CA ALA A 113 -3.38 4.77 -10.36
C ALA A 113 -4.72 5.34 -10.81
N ALA A 114 -4.75 6.57 -11.31
CA ALA A 114 -5.91 7.17 -11.94
C ALA A 114 -6.32 6.36 -13.19
N SER A 115 -7.57 5.92 -13.25
CA SER A 115 -8.24 5.45 -14.48
C SER A 115 -9.67 6.00 -14.43
N HIS A 116 -10.25 6.35 -15.59
CA HIS A 116 -11.60 6.93 -15.71
C HIS A 116 -12.61 6.23 -14.77
N PRO A 117 -13.40 6.99 -13.99
CA PRO A 117 -14.32 6.40 -13.03
C PRO A 117 -15.35 5.56 -13.76
N ALA A 118 -15.27 4.24 -13.61
CA ALA A 118 -16.47 3.42 -13.69
C ALA A 118 -17.28 3.77 -12.43
N SER A 119 -18.40 4.44 -12.67
CA SER A 119 -19.39 4.87 -11.70
C SER A 119 -19.60 3.85 -10.59
N HIS A 120 -19.29 4.21 -9.35
CA HIS A 120 -19.87 3.55 -8.19
C HIS A 120 -20.83 4.53 -7.52
N GLN A 121 -21.97 4.73 -8.19
CA GLN A 121 -23.22 5.06 -7.50
C GLN A 121 -23.88 3.74 -7.05
N ALA A 122 -24.62 3.85 -5.95
CA ALA A 122 -25.41 2.83 -5.25
C ALA A 122 -24.58 1.91 -4.32
N ALA A 123 -24.82 1.83 -3.01
CA ALA A 123 -26.01 2.16 -2.25
C ALA A 123 -25.67 2.60 -0.82
N SER A 124 -26.01 3.83 -0.48
CA SER A 124 -26.49 4.19 0.85
C SER A 124 -28.01 4.00 0.86
N HIS A 125 -28.56 3.60 2.02
CA HIS A 125 -29.98 3.42 2.38
C HIS A 125 -30.48 1.97 2.42
N GLN A 126 -30.11 1.27 3.49
CA GLN A 126 -31.03 0.31 4.10
C GLN A 126 -32.10 1.14 4.83
N LYS A 127 -33.23 1.39 4.15
CA LYS A 127 -34.42 1.95 4.80
C LYS A 127 -35.05 0.90 5.71
N GLU A 128 -35.44 1.37 6.88
CA GLU A 128 -36.44 0.80 7.79
C GLU A 128 -37.77 0.42 7.09
N LYS A 129 -38.61 -0.33 7.82
CA LYS A 129 -40.05 -0.70 7.59
C LYS A 129 -40.29 -1.98 6.76
N THR A 130 -41.12 -2.96 7.10
CA THR A 130 -42.15 -3.18 8.15
C THR A 130 -42.41 -4.70 8.22
N THR A 131 -42.67 -5.28 9.40
CA THR A 131 -43.68 -6.34 9.59
C THR A 131 -44.21 -6.18 11.01
#